data_AF-A0A919VJ78-F1
#
_entry.id   AF-A0A919VJ78-F1
#
_cell.length_a   1.000
_cell.length_b   1.000
_cell.length_c   1.000
_cell.angle_alpha   90.00
_cell.angle_beta   90.00
_cell.angle_gamma   90.00
#
_symmetry.space_group_name_H-M   'P 1'
#
loop_
_entity.id
_entity.type
_entity.pdbx_description
1 polymer ?
#
loop_
_entity_poly.entity_id
_entity_poly.type
_entity_poly.pdbx_seq_one_letter_code
_entity_poly.pdbx_strand_id
1 'polypeptide(L)'
;MTAAHRDTVEGRGDRAARRLTGAPGGAGGEPGVGGGHRAAGGIELGAYLGGRLPGAAPTDRERERPLRVDDQGRLPGRSDREIPPEAIAGSLVRGKVGADVTAEQAREAARLTGLFLLSTLRAELGSLDRVTSVLKVFGMVNCAPGFTATPAVIDGCSDLLVRVFGRETGAHARSAIGVAELPFDICVEIEMIVAAG
;
A
#
# COMPACT_ATOMS: atom_id res chain seq x y z
N MET A 1 59.55 -5.28 14.49
CA MET A 1 59.71 -4.84 15.90
C MET A 1 58.69 -3.72 16.10
N THR A 2 57.64 -3.81 16.91
CA THR A 2 57.28 -4.73 17.99
C THR A 2 55.76 -4.62 18.20
N ALA A 3 55.12 -5.73 18.59
CA ALA A 3 53.69 -5.89 18.83
C ALA A 3 53.29 -5.67 20.30
N ALA A 4 51.99 -5.88 20.57
CA ALA A 4 51.28 -6.17 21.85
C ALA A 4 50.45 -4.99 22.39
N HIS A 5 49.23 -5.16 22.94
CA HIS A 5 48.56 -6.28 23.64
C HIS A 5 47.04 -5.90 23.76
N ARG A 6 46.03 -6.71 23.37
CA ARG A 6 45.20 -7.67 24.19
C ARG A 6 44.87 -7.17 25.62
N ASP A 7 43.65 -7.19 26.17
CA ASP A 7 42.69 -8.31 26.30
C ASP A 7 41.24 -7.91 26.76
N THR A 8 40.38 -8.93 26.77
CA THR A 8 38.94 -9.14 27.08
C THR A 8 38.39 -8.79 28.49
N VAL A 9 37.05 -8.78 28.66
CA VAL A 9 36.25 -9.75 29.46
C VAL A 9 34.75 -9.37 29.58
N GLU A 10 33.90 -10.37 29.35
CA GLU A 10 32.44 -10.42 29.52
C GLU A 10 31.99 -10.43 31.00
N GLY A 11 30.85 -9.81 31.30
CA GLY A 11 30.15 -9.92 32.59
C GLY A 11 28.76 -10.55 32.42
N ARG A 12 28.67 -11.86 32.69
CA ARG A 12 27.44 -12.67 32.62
C ARG A 12 26.78 -12.73 34.01
N GLY A 13 25.59 -12.16 34.12
CA GLY A 13 24.77 -12.14 35.34
C GLY A 13 23.90 -13.39 35.49
N ASP A 14 23.95 -13.93 36.70
CA ASP A 14 23.40 -15.15 37.25
C ASP A 14 21.85 -15.19 37.35
N ARG A 15 21.24 -16.38 37.21
CA ARG A 15 20.27 -16.92 38.20
C ARG A 15 19.69 -18.29 37.84
N ALA A 16 19.83 -19.16 38.83
CA ALA A 16 19.44 -20.56 38.96
C ALA A 16 17.97 -20.90 38.64
N ALA A 17 17.77 -22.04 37.96
CA ALA A 17 16.51 -22.76 37.88
C ALA A 17 16.59 -24.04 38.76
N ARG A 18 15.78 -24.09 39.82
CA ARG A 18 15.51 -25.32 40.59
C ARG A 18 14.20 -25.94 40.10
N ARG A 19 14.26 -27.26 39.84
CA ARG A 19 13.12 -28.16 39.56
C ARG A 19 12.22 -28.34 40.78
N LEU A 20 10.99 -28.83 40.57
CA LEU A 20 10.24 -29.87 41.32
C LEU A 20 8.81 -29.97 40.69
N THR A 21 8.51 -30.99 39.87
CA THR A 21 7.74 -32.22 40.17
C THR A 21 6.25 -32.05 40.56
N GLY A 22 5.35 -32.69 39.81
CA GLY A 22 4.01 -33.08 40.30
C GLY A 22 2.88 -33.10 39.25
N ALA A 23 2.56 -34.29 38.71
CA ALA A 23 1.22 -34.70 38.25
C ALA A 23 0.72 -35.78 39.26
N PRO A 24 -0.58 -36.15 39.41
CA PRO A 24 -1.56 -36.37 38.33
C PRO A 24 -3.08 -36.14 38.65
N GLY A 25 -3.93 -36.32 37.63
CA GLY A 25 -5.21 -37.06 37.75
C GLY A 25 -6.52 -36.27 37.94
N GLY A 26 -7.45 -36.41 36.99
CA GLY A 26 -8.86 -36.04 37.17
C GLY A 26 -9.65 -36.02 35.87
N ALA A 27 -10.23 -37.16 35.48
CA ALA A 27 -11.19 -37.28 34.38
C ALA A 27 -12.59 -36.84 34.85
N GLY A 28 -13.35 -36.18 33.97
CA GLY A 28 -14.80 -36.02 34.14
C GLY A 28 -15.43 -34.92 33.30
N GLY A 29 -16.21 -35.33 32.29
CA GLY A 29 -17.38 -34.60 31.81
C GLY A 29 -17.19 -33.72 30.57
N GLU A 30 -17.60 -34.23 29.40
CA GLU A 30 -18.01 -33.39 28.28
C GLU A 30 -19.37 -32.72 28.58
N PRO A 31 -19.54 -31.45 28.20
CA PRO A 31 -20.79 -31.04 27.58
C PRO A 31 -20.53 -30.29 26.26
N GLY A 32 -21.33 -30.63 25.25
CA GLY A 32 -21.17 -30.24 23.85
C GLY A 32 -21.05 -28.74 23.60
N VAL A 33 -20.17 -28.41 22.65
CA VAL A 33 -19.96 -27.05 22.16
C VAL A 33 -20.84 -26.83 20.94
N GLY A 34 -22.13 -26.59 21.18
CA GLY A 34 -22.94 -25.72 20.35
C GLY A 34 -22.66 -24.27 20.76
N GLY A 35 -21.57 -23.70 20.26
CA GLY A 35 -21.10 -22.36 20.63
C GLY A 35 -21.02 -21.46 19.41
N GLY A 36 -22.00 -20.56 19.28
CA GLY A 36 -21.93 -19.47 18.30
C GLY A 36 -20.64 -18.67 18.47
N HIS A 37 -20.08 -18.24 17.34
CA HIS A 37 -18.98 -17.29 17.26
C HIS A 37 -19.34 -16.03 18.08
N ARG A 38 -18.94 -15.97 19.36
CA ARG A 38 -18.86 -14.70 20.07
C ARG A 38 -17.69 -13.95 19.46
N ALA A 39 -18.01 -12.92 18.68
CA ALA A 39 -17.02 -11.94 18.25
C ALA A 39 -16.17 -11.55 19.47
N ALA A 40 -14.86 -11.73 19.35
CA ALA A 40 -13.90 -11.25 20.33
C ALA A 40 -14.19 -9.76 20.58
N GLY A 41 -14.23 -9.38 21.87
CA GLY A 41 -14.64 -8.06 22.33
C GLY A 41 -14.02 -6.94 21.49
N GLY A 42 -14.88 -6.23 20.77
CA GLY A 42 -14.52 -4.97 20.15
C GLY A 42 -14.03 -4.03 21.24
N ILE A 43 -12.87 -3.42 21.02
CA ILE A 43 -12.41 -2.32 21.85
C ILE A 43 -13.49 -1.23 21.70
N GLU A 44 -14.24 -0.96 22.76
CA GLU A 44 -15.22 0.13 22.83
C GLU A 44 -14.45 1.45 22.72
N LEU A 45 -14.19 1.88 21.48
CA LEU A 45 -13.46 3.10 21.13
C LEU A 45 -14.07 4.37 21.77
N GLY A 46 -15.34 4.30 22.21
CA GLY A 46 -16.03 5.34 22.95
C GLY A 46 -15.40 5.70 24.29
N ALA A 47 -14.66 4.77 24.92
CA ALA A 47 -13.91 5.05 26.14
C ALA A 47 -12.70 5.97 25.89
N TYR A 48 -12.16 6.00 24.67
CA TYR A 48 -10.96 6.77 24.32
C TYR A 48 -11.26 8.23 23.94
N LEU A 49 -12.49 8.53 23.51
CA LEU A 49 -12.86 9.82 22.91
C LEU A 49 -13.94 10.60 23.69
N GLY A 50 -14.44 10.08 24.81
CA GLY A 50 -15.42 10.78 25.64
C GLY A 50 -16.78 11.01 24.96
N GLY A 51 -17.13 10.21 23.95
CA GLY A 51 -18.37 10.37 23.19
C GLY A 51 -18.60 9.25 22.17
N ARG A 52 -19.82 9.20 21.60
CA ARG A 52 -20.11 8.29 20.47
C ARG A 52 -19.34 8.75 19.24
N LEU A 53 -18.69 7.80 18.57
CA LEU A 53 -18.25 8.00 17.20
C LEU A 53 -19.46 8.45 16.36
N PRO A 54 -19.33 9.51 15.54
CA PRO A 54 -20.39 9.84 14.60
C PRO A 54 -20.69 8.61 13.76
N GLY A 55 -21.97 8.26 13.63
CA GLY A 55 -22.39 7.14 12.79
C GLY A 55 -21.84 7.35 11.39
N ALA A 56 -21.22 6.31 10.81
CA ALA A 56 -20.83 6.35 9.41
C ALA A 56 -22.07 6.75 8.60
N ALA A 57 -21.95 7.82 7.80
CA ALA A 57 -23.03 8.21 6.91
C ALA A 57 -23.41 6.98 6.06
N PRO A 58 -24.70 6.65 5.90
CA PRO A 58 -25.08 5.55 5.02
C PRO A 58 -24.63 5.93 3.62
N THR A 59 -23.75 5.11 3.05
CA THR A 59 -23.31 5.29 1.67
C THR A 59 -24.13 4.32 0.82
N ASP A 60 -24.64 4.77 -0.33
CA ASP A 60 -25.32 3.96 -1.35
C ASP A 60 -24.43 2.83 -1.96
N ARG A 61 -23.30 2.50 -1.32
CA ARG A 61 -22.13 1.74 -1.79
C ARG A 61 -22.25 0.22 -1.73
N GLU A 62 -23.38 -0.36 -1.37
CA GLU A 62 -23.52 -1.83 -1.34
C GLU A 62 -23.42 -2.48 -2.74
N ARG A 63 -23.34 -1.69 -3.83
CA ARG A 63 -23.06 -2.16 -5.19
C ARG A 63 -21.67 -1.80 -5.73
N GLU A 64 -20.92 -0.93 -5.07
CA GLU A 64 -19.64 -0.44 -5.59
C GLU A 64 -18.50 -1.36 -5.18
N ARG A 65 -17.89 -2.05 -6.16
CA ARG A 65 -16.77 -2.95 -5.88
C ARG A 65 -15.47 -2.16 -5.91
N PRO A 66 -14.69 -2.09 -4.80
CA PRO A 66 -13.37 -1.48 -4.84
C PRO A 66 -12.42 -2.34 -5.67
N LEU A 67 -11.76 -1.72 -6.64
CA LEU A 67 -10.74 -2.35 -7.47
C LEU A 67 -9.40 -1.67 -7.20
N ARG A 68 -8.39 -2.46 -6.81
CA ARG A 68 -6.99 -2.03 -6.68
C ARG A 68 -6.25 -2.40 -7.95
N VAL A 69 -5.54 -1.43 -8.51
CA VAL A 69 -4.69 -1.60 -9.69
C VAL A 69 -3.36 -0.94 -9.40
N ASP A 70 -2.27 -1.67 -9.63
CA ASP A 70 -0.92 -1.13 -9.68
C ASP A 70 -0.41 -1.07 -11.12
N ASP A 71 0.70 -0.38 -11.32
CA ASP A 71 1.38 -0.23 -12.61
C ASP A 71 2.14 -1.49 -13.05
N GLN A 72 2.12 -2.53 -12.22
CA GLN A 72 2.49 -3.90 -12.61
C GLN A 72 1.30 -4.70 -13.14
N GLY A 73 0.10 -4.11 -13.18
CA GLY A 73 -1.11 -4.73 -13.72
C GLY A 73 -1.72 -5.79 -12.81
N ARG A 74 -1.36 -5.82 -11.53
CA ARG A 74 -1.84 -6.83 -10.59
C ARG A 74 -3.27 -6.52 -10.15
N LEU A 75 -4.17 -7.44 -10.45
CA LEU A 75 -5.56 -7.42 -10.01
C LEU A 75 -5.79 -8.51 -8.95
N PRO A 76 -6.56 -8.26 -7.88
CA PRO A 76 -6.90 -9.30 -6.92
C PRO A 76 -7.69 -10.43 -7.60
N GLY A 77 -7.16 -11.66 -7.54
CA GLY A 77 -7.83 -12.86 -8.07
C GLY A 77 -7.45 -13.31 -9.49
N ARG A 78 -6.49 -12.65 -10.15
CA ARG A 78 -5.86 -13.14 -11.39
C ARG A 78 -4.36 -13.33 -11.18
N SER A 79 -3.89 -14.58 -11.19
CA SER A 79 -2.49 -14.91 -10.94
C SER A 79 -1.57 -14.70 -12.15
N ASP A 80 -2.05 -14.80 -13.39
CA ASP A 80 -1.14 -15.20 -14.49
C ASP A 80 -1.27 -14.42 -15.81
N ARG A 81 -1.50 -13.09 -15.77
CA ARG A 81 -1.15 -12.25 -16.92
C ARG A 81 0.11 -11.47 -16.58
N GLU A 82 1.26 -12.04 -16.93
CA GLU A 82 2.47 -11.25 -17.14
C GLU A 82 2.13 -10.18 -18.17
N ILE A 83 1.99 -8.93 -17.74
CA ILE A 83 2.05 -7.82 -18.67
C ILE A 83 3.50 -7.79 -19.15
N PRO A 84 3.76 -8.01 -20.45
CA PRO A 84 5.13 -8.08 -20.93
C PRO A 84 5.82 -6.75 -20.61
N PRO A 85 7.12 -6.75 -20.24
CA PRO A 85 7.83 -5.53 -19.82
C PRO A 85 7.73 -4.37 -20.82
N GLU A 86 7.53 -4.70 -22.08
CA GLU A 86 7.35 -3.80 -23.22
C GLU A 86 5.94 -3.16 -23.29
N ALA A 87 4.95 -3.72 -22.60
CA ALA A 87 3.66 -3.10 -22.34
C ALA A 87 3.65 -2.16 -21.11
N ILE A 88 4.70 -2.18 -20.28
CA ILE A 88 4.95 -1.25 -19.14
C ILE A 88 5.44 0.11 -19.67
N ALA A 89 4.75 0.64 -20.67
CA ALA A 89 4.96 1.95 -21.28
C ALA A 89 6.26 2.13 -22.08
N GLY A 90 6.12 2.74 -23.26
CA GLY A 90 7.20 3.21 -24.13
C GLY A 90 8.06 4.34 -23.56
N SER A 91 8.24 4.45 -22.24
CA SER A 91 9.36 5.14 -21.62
C SER A 91 9.44 4.77 -20.14
N LEU A 92 10.08 3.63 -19.82
CA LEU A 92 10.59 3.40 -18.47
C LEU A 92 11.66 4.47 -18.19
N VAL A 93 11.25 5.62 -17.67
CA VAL A 93 12.18 6.67 -17.21
C VAL A 93 12.83 6.14 -15.94
N ARG A 94 14.15 5.92 -16.00
CA ARG A 94 14.93 5.30 -14.94
C ARG A 94 15.82 6.30 -14.24
N GLY A 95 16.15 5.98 -12.99
CA GLY A 95 17.06 6.75 -12.15
C GLY A 95 16.34 7.61 -11.13
N LYS A 96 17.15 8.26 -10.29
CA LYS A 96 16.69 9.01 -9.13
C LYS A 96 16.27 10.42 -9.51
N VAL A 97 15.07 10.80 -9.09
CA VAL A 97 14.57 12.17 -9.26
C VAL A 97 15.36 13.14 -8.40
N GLY A 98 15.86 14.20 -9.01
CA GLY A 98 16.78 15.16 -8.39
C GLY A 98 18.26 14.84 -8.60
N ALA A 99 18.60 13.73 -9.26
CA ALA A 99 19.96 13.41 -9.70
C ALA A 99 20.00 13.05 -11.20
N ASP A 100 19.39 11.92 -11.57
CA ASP A 100 19.38 11.39 -12.93
C ASP A 100 18.18 11.89 -13.74
N VAL A 101 17.07 12.14 -13.06
CA VAL A 101 15.78 12.53 -13.65
C VAL A 101 15.34 13.87 -13.06
N THR A 102 14.91 14.79 -13.91
CA THR A 102 14.33 16.08 -13.48
C THR A 102 12.92 15.88 -12.92
N ALA A 103 12.44 16.81 -12.09
CA ALA A 103 11.08 16.74 -11.54
C ALA A 103 10.02 16.77 -12.66
N GLU A 104 10.28 17.52 -13.73
CA GLU A 104 9.41 17.64 -14.90
C GLU A 104 9.33 16.33 -15.68
N GLN A 105 10.46 15.67 -15.91
CA GLN A 105 10.48 14.34 -16.54
C GLN A 105 9.76 13.30 -15.68
N ALA A 106 9.97 13.34 -14.36
CA ALA A 106 9.27 12.44 -13.44
C ALA A 106 7.77 12.71 -13.41
N ARG A 107 7.33 13.98 -13.48
CA ARG A 107 5.92 14.34 -13.59
C ARG A 107 5.29 13.79 -14.87
N GLU A 108 6.00 13.87 -15.99
CA GLU A 108 5.52 13.27 -17.24
C GLU A 108 5.50 11.73 -17.16
N ALA A 109 6.50 11.11 -16.53
CA ALA A 109 6.49 9.68 -16.24
C ALA A 109 5.27 9.28 -15.40
N ALA A 110 4.95 10.03 -14.34
CA ALA A 110 3.76 9.81 -13.53
C ALA A 110 2.45 9.90 -14.34
N ARG A 111 2.37 10.84 -15.30
CA ARG A 111 1.23 10.94 -16.23
C ARG A 111 1.12 9.70 -17.12
N LEU A 112 2.23 9.20 -17.64
CA LEU A 112 2.27 7.98 -18.46
C LEU A 112 1.89 6.74 -17.64
N THR A 113 2.36 6.62 -16.41
CA THR A 113 1.92 5.58 -15.47
C THR A 113 0.41 5.65 -15.23
N GLY A 114 -0.15 6.85 -15.06
CA GLY A 114 -1.60 7.05 -14.96
C GLY A 114 -2.37 6.56 -16.20
N LEU A 115 -1.85 6.79 -17.41
CA LEU A 115 -2.46 6.26 -18.64
C LEU A 115 -2.45 4.73 -18.69
N PHE A 116 -1.36 4.11 -18.21
CA PHE A 116 -1.27 2.66 -18.11
C PHE A 116 -2.30 2.10 -17.12
N LEU A 117 -2.45 2.71 -15.94
CA LEU A 117 -3.47 2.34 -14.96
C LEU A 117 -4.89 2.42 -15.53
N LEU A 118 -5.19 3.49 -16.29
CA LEU A 118 -6.47 3.63 -16.99
C LEU A 118 -6.69 2.56 -18.06
N SER A 119 -5.64 2.19 -18.81
CA SER A 119 -5.70 1.10 -19.78
C SER A 119 -6.04 -0.24 -19.11
N THR A 120 -5.38 -0.54 -17.99
CA THR A 120 -5.64 -1.74 -17.18
C THR A 120 -7.06 -1.74 -16.62
N LEU A 121 -7.54 -0.62 -16.08
CA LEU A 121 -8.93 -0.48 -15.64
C LEU A 121 -9.92 -0.71 -16.77
N ARG A 122 -9.69 -0.12 -17.96
CA ARG A 122 -10.56 -0.32 -19.11
C ARG A 122 -10.58 -1.78 -19.55
N ALA A 123 -9.44 -2.47 -19.54
CA ALA A 123 -9.36 -3.88 -19.89
C ALA A 123 -10.15 -4.77 -18.91
N GLU A 124 -10.19 -4.40 -17.63
CA GLU A 124 -10.93 -5.15 -16.60
C GLU A 124 -12.43 -4.82 -16.57
N LEU A 125 -12.79 -3.54 -16.71
CA LEU A 125 -14.17 -3.07 -16.61
C LEU A 125 -14.93 -3.12 -17.94
N GLY A 126 -14.22 -3.18 -19.07
CA GLY A 126 -14.75 -3.03 -20.43
C GLY A 126 -14.93 -1.56 -20.85
N SER A 127 -15.44 -0.72 -19.95
CA SER A 127 -15.50 0.74 -20.12
C SER A 127 -15.05 1.46 -18.85
N LEU A 128 -14.41 2.62 -19.01
CA LEU A 128 -14.06 3.52 -17.91
C LEU A 128 -15.29 4.23 -17.31
N ASP A 129 -16.42 4.27 -18.03
CA ASP A 129 -17.67 4.86 -17.52
C ASP A 129 -18.23 4.12 -16.30
N ARG A 130 -17.72 2.92 -16.04
CA ARG A 130 -18.07 2.12 -14.87
C ARG A 130 -17.37 2.56 -13.60
N VAL A 131 -16.35 3.43 -13.70
CA VAL A 131 -15.68 4.00 -12.53
C VAL A 131 -16.56 5.10 -11.96
N THR A 132 -17.05 4.90 -10.73
CA THR A 132 -17.91 5.88 -10.05
C THR A 132 -17.09 6.85 -9.21
N SER A 133 -15.92 6.45 -8.71
CA SER A 133 -15.01 7.31 -7.96
C SER A 133 -13.57 6.77 -7.95
N VAL A 134 -12.59 7.66 -8.09
CA VAL A 134 -11.19 7.37 -7.73
C VAL A 134 -11.03 7.60 -6.23
N LEU A 135 -10.87 6.52 -5.47
CA LEU A 135 -10.83 6.60 -4.01
C LEU A 135 -9.46 7.05 -3.50
N LYS A 136 -8.40 6.44 -4.01
CA LYS A 136 -7.02 6.70 -3.56
C LYS A 136 -6.01 6.56 -4.68
N VAL A 137 -5.03 7.45 -4.69
CA VAL A 137 -3.78 7.31 -5.43
C VAL A 137 -2.62 7.24 -4.43
N PHE A 138 -1.73 6.27 -4.61
CA PHE A 138 -0.49 6.15 -3.86
C PHE A 138 0.67 6.19 -4.85
N GLY A 139 1.43 7.29 -4.81
CA GLY A 139 2.59 7.50 -5.65
C GLY A 139 3.89 7.39 -4.85
N MET A 140 4.84 6.66 -5.42
CA MET A 140 6.19 6.46 -4.90
C MET A 140 7.18 7.02 -5.92
N VAL A 141 8.12 7.84 -5.47
CA VAL A 141 9.11 8.50 -6.31
C VAL A 141 10.50 8.04 -5.90
N ASN A 142 11.29 7.47 -6.81
CA ASN A 142 12.67 7.07 -6.57
C ASN A 142 13.52 8.34 -6.40
N CYS A 143 13.79 8.74 -5.17
CA CYS A 143 14.33 10.06 -4.85
C CYS A 143 15.84 10.01 -4.65
N ALA A 144 16.54 10.99 -5.24
CA ALA A 144 17.88 11.30 -4.79
C ALA A 144 17.82 11.90 -3.36
N PRO A 145 18.88 11.74 -2.54
CA PRO A 145 18.94 12.36 -1.23
C PRO A 145 18.67 13.87 -1.31
N GLY A 146 17.70 14.35 -0.52
CA GLY A 146 17.32 15.76 -0.45
C GLY A 146 16.20 16.20 -1.41
N PHE A 147 15.73 15.34 -2.31
CA PHE A 147 14.56 15.64 -3.14
C PHE A 147 13.26 15.60 -2.29
N THR A 148 12.45 16.65 -2.39
CA THR A 148 11.23 16.83 -1.55
C THR A 148 9.98 17.20 -2.35
N ALA A 149 10.08 17.35 -3.67
CA ALA A 149 8.99 17.78 -4.53
C ALA A 149 8.14 16.60 -5.06
N THR A 150 8.01 15.52 -4.29
CA THR A 150 7.22 14.34 -4.69
C THR A 150 5.74 14.64 -4.98
N PRO A 151 5.05 15.60 -4.31
CA PRO A 151 3.68 15.93 -4.67
C PRO A 151 3.56 16.47 -6.10
N ALA A 152 4.49 17.33 -6.53
CA ALA A 152 4.50 17.92 -7.86
C ALA A 152 4.75 16.88 -8.97
N VAL A 153 5.51 15.82 -8.66
CA VAL A 153 5.69 14.67 -9.55
C VAL A 153 4.36 13.93 -9.72
N ILE A 154 3.69 13.57 -8.62
CA ILE A 154 2.44 12.78 -8.68
C ILE A 154 1.26 13.61 -9.22
N ASP A 155 1.32 14.95 -9.21
CA ASP A 155 0.35 15.80 -9.91
C ASP A 155 0.21 15.42 -11.40
N GLY A 156 1.25 14.89 -12.04
CA GLY A 156 1.16 14.39 -13.42
C GLY A 156 0.08 13.31 -13.62
N CYS A 157 -0.02 12.38 -12.66
CA CYS A 157 -1.09 11.37 -12.64
C CYS A 157 -2.42 11.98 -12.17
N SER A 158 -2.42 12.76 -11.09
CA SER A 158 -3.64 13.33 -10.53
C SER A 158 -4.38 14.22 -11.52
N ASP A 159 -3.66 15.10 -12.23
CA ASP A 159 -4.21 16.00 -13.26
C ASP A 159 -4.79 15.21 -14.44
N LEU A 160 -4.20 14.06 -14.79
CA LEU A 160 -4.76 13.18 -15.81
C LEU A 160 -6.09 12.59 -15.35
N LEU A 161 -6.16 12.04 -14.15
CA LEU A 161 -7.37 11.41 -13.63
C LEU A 161 -8.54 12.40 -13.54
N VAL A 162 -8.27 13.62 -13.07
CA VAL A 162 -9.28 14.70 -13.05
C VAL A 162 -9.70 15.12 -14.46
N ARG A 163 -8.78 15.15 -15.43
CA ARG A 163 -9.13 15.44 -16.84
C ARG A 163 -9.98 14.36 -17.48
N VAL A 164 -9.74 13.08 -17.15
CA VAL A 164 -10.45 11.94 -17.73
C VAL A 164 -11.84 11.77 -17.11
N PHE A 165 -11.94 11.82 -15.78
CA PHE A 165 -13.17 11.52 -15.05
C PHE A 165 -13.96 12.77 -14.59
N GLY A 166 -13.41 13.97 -14.79
CA GLY A 166 -13.95 15.19 -14.19
C GLY A 166 -13.60 15.30 -12.70
N ARG A 167 -13.92 16.46 -12.11
CA ARG A 167 -13.53 16.76 -10.72
C ARG A 167 -14.28 15.93 -9.67
N GLU A 168 -15.52 15.55 -9.95
CA GLU A 168 -16.35 14.79 -9.00
C GLU A 168 -15.85 13.36 -8.84
N THR A 169 -15.64 12.64 -9.95
CA THR A 169 -15.18 11.25 -9.95
C THR A 169 -13.65 11.14 -9.84
N GLY A 170 -12.90 12.07 -10.44
CA GLY A 170 -11.44 12.00 -10.53
C GLY A 170 -10.68 12.59 -9.35
N ALA A 171 -11.32 13.38 -8.47
CA ALA A 171 -10.68 13.87 -7.24
C ALA A 171 -10.55 12.75 -6.21
N HIS A 172 -9.38 12.62 -5.58
CA HIS A 172 -9.02 11.46 -4.77
C HIS A 172 -8.18 11.82 -3.56
N ALA A 173 -8.19 10.95 -2.55
CA ALA A 173 -7.17 10.99 -1.50
C ALA A 173 -5.81 10.59 -2.08
N ARG A 174 -4.72 11.22 -1.61
CA ARG A 174 -3.39 10.99 -2.15
C ARG A 174 -2.31 10.83 -1.10
N SER A 175 -1.36 9.94 -1.37
CA SER A 175 -0.06 9.88 -0.69
C SER A 175 1.03 9.94 -1.76
N ALA A 176 2.01 10.83 -1.62
CA ALA A 176 3.12 10.99 -2.55
C ALA A 176 4.44 10.98 -1.76
N ILE A 177 5.13 9.84 -1.75
CA ILE A 177 6.31 9.63 -0.90
C ILE A 177 7.58 9.48 -1.73
N GLY A 178 8.71 9.87 -1.14
CA GLY A 178 10.02 9.52 -1.66
C GLY A 178 10.44 8.16 -1.14
N VAL A 179 10.99 7.32 -2.02
CA VAL A 179 11.56 6.02 -1.69
C VAL A 179 13.01 5.97 -2.12
N ALA A 180 13.80 5.10 -1.47
CA ALA A 180 15.22 4.95 -1.77
C ALA A 180 15.46 4.25 -3.11
N GLU A 181 14.64 3.24 -3.44
CA GLU A 181 14.75 2.44 -4.65
C GLU A 181 13.35 2.01 -5.13
N LEU A 182 13.21 1.80 -6.43
CA LEU A 182 12.04 1.18 -7.05
C LEU A 182 12.47 0.00 -7.94
N PRO A 183 11.60 -0.99 -8.20
CA PRO A 183 11.87 -2.07 -9.14
C PRO A 183 12.33 -1.55 -10.50
N PHE A 184 13.32 -2.22 -11.09
CA PHE A 184 13.91 -1.85 -12.40
C PHE A 184 14.49 -0.43 -12.47
N ASP A 185 14.71 0.21 -11.32
CA ASP A 185 15.19 1.59 -11.19
C ASP A 185 14.27 2.61 -11.87
N ILE A 186 12.96 2.36 -11.94
CA ILE A 186 12.01 3.36 -12.45
C ILE A 186 11.99 4.59 -11.55
N CYS A 187 11.71 5.76 -12.12
CA CYS A 187 11.67 7.01 -11.36
C CYS A 187 10.38 7.19 -10.54
N VAL A 188 9.28 6.55 -10.96
CA VAL A 188 7.94 6.65 -10.35
C VAL A 188 7.22 5.31 -10.42
N GLU A 189 6.55 4.94 -9.33
CA GLU A 189 5.59 3.84 -9.24
C GLU A 189 4.26 4.37 -8.70
N ILE A 190 3.12 3.92 -9.25
CA ILE A 190 1.78 4.39 -8.82
C ILE A 190 0.79 3.24 -8.68
N GLU A 191 0.08 3.24 -7.56
CA GLU A 191 -1.10 2.42 -7.31
C GLU A 191 -2.36 3.29 -7.21
N MET A 192 -3.49 2.75 -7.65
CA MET A 192 -4.80 3.37 -7.53
C MET A 192 -5.86 2.39 -7.01
N ILE A 193 -6.80 2.93 -6.23
CA ILE A 193 -8.03 2.24 -5.81
C ILE A 193 -9.21 3.02 -6.37
N VAL A 194 -10.11 2.33 -7.06
CA VAL A 194 -11.35 2.91 -7.62
C VAL A 194 -12.59 2.17 -7.12
N ALA A 195 -13.72 2.87 -7.03
CA ALA A 195 -15.05 2.29 -6.93
C ALA A 195 -15.62 2.10 -8.34
N ALA A 196 -16.24 0.95 -8.60
CA ALA A 196 -16.89 0.67 -9.87
C ALA A 196 -18.29 0.06 -9.70
N GLY A 197 -19.21 0.44 -10.60
CA GLY A 197 -20.63 0.08 -10.63
C GLY A 197 -21.08 -0.53 -11.95
#